data_AF-A0A7I9XXW6-F1
#
_entry.id   AF-A0A7I9XXW6-F1
#
_cell.length_a   1.000
_cell.length_b   1.000
_cell.length_c   1.000
_cell.angle_alpha   90.00
_cell.angle_beta   90.00
_cell.angle_gamma   90.00
#
_symmetry.space_group_name_H-M   'P 1'
#
loop_
_entity.id
_entity.type
_entity.pdbx_description
1 polymer ?
#
loop_
_entity_poly.entity_id
_entity_poly.type
_entity_poly.pdbx_seq_one_letter_code
_entity_poly.pdbx_strand_id
1 'polypeptide(L)'
;MDPSAIEAGDVIEATFNPQRTDDLTPAAAAIVGQRFQWTCVRRVEDNGPDYDGQWRLELGKDDCERTGLWWVALCDLSDIVYVGRDQRAADEYRILNGL
;
A
#
# COMPACT_ATOMS: atom_id res chain seq x y z
N MET A 1 9.65 5.38 -9.71
CA MET A 1 8.44 5.03 -10.48
C MET A 1 7.55 6.28 -10.49
N ASP A 2 6.91 6.60 -11.61
CA ASP A 2 5.91 7.66 -11.67
C ASP A 2 4.59 7.15 -11.05
N PRO A 3 4.11 7.72 -9.92
CA PRO A 3 2.86 7.30 -9.26
C PRO A 3 1.62 7.40 -10.15
N SER A 4 1.69 8.20 -11.23
CA SER A 4 0.60 8.35 -12.19
C SER A 4 0.41 7.12 -13.09
N ALA A 5 1.40 6.23 -13.17
CA ALA A 5 1.35 5.02 -13.98
C ALA A 5 0.68 3.81 -13.28
N ILE A 6 0.40 3.94 -11.97
CA ILE A 6 -0.30 2.90 -11.20
C ILE A 6 -1.79 2.91 -11.55
N GLU A 7 -2.35 1.71 -11.70
CA GLU A 7 -3.76 1.45 -12.00
C GLU A 7 -4.42 0.54 -10.94
N ALA A 8 -5.74 0.39 -11.00
CA ALA A 8 -6.45 -0.54 -10.11
C ALA A 8 -6.05 -1.99 -10.44
N GLY A 9 -5.79 -2.79 -9.42
CA GLY A 9 -5.30 -4.17 -9.52
C GLY A 9 -3.78 -4.29 -9.41
N ASP A 10 -3.04 -3.21 -9.68
CA ASP A 10 -1.59 -3.21 -9.55
C ASP A 10 -1.15 -3.56 -8.13
N VAL A 11 -0.05 -4.29 -8.05
CA VAL A 11 0.56 -4.72 -6.80
C VAL A 11 1.94 -4.09 -6.67
N ILE A 12 2.16 -3.47 -5.52
CA ILE A 12 3.42 -2.85 -5.16
C ILE A 12 3.96 -3.42 -3.85
N GLU A 13 5.26 -3.30 -3.64
CA GLU A 13 5.89 -3.45 -2.34
C GLU A 13 6.37 -2.09 -1.86
N ALA A 14 6.01 -1.72 -0.64
CA ALA A 14 6.33 -0.41 -0.10
C ALA A 14 6.40 -0.42 1.43
N THR A 15 7.14 0.54 1.97
CA THR A 15 7.26 0.79 3.40
C THR A 15 6.10 1.66 3.86
N PHE A 16 5.42 1.26 4.93
CA PHE A 16 4.40 2.12 5.54
C PHE A 16 5.07 3.29 6.27
N ASN A 17 4.87 4.50 5.76
CA ASN A 17 5.46 5.73 6.28
C ASN A 17 4.43 6.87 6.16
N PRO A 18 3.42 6.88 7.05
CA PRO A 18 2.27 7.76 6.91
C PRO A 18 2.66 9.23 7.10
N GLN A 19 2.02 10.12 6.33
CA GLN A 19 2.27 11.56 6.46
C GLN A 19 1.73 12.11 7.78
N ARG A 20 0.66 11.49 8.27
CA ARG A 20 -0.01 11.82 9.51
C ARG A 20 0.14 10.67 10.49
N THR A 21 0.60 11.00 11.68
CA THR A 21 0.77 10.03 12.77
C THR A 21 -0.22 10.27 13.91
N ASP A 22 -0.97 11.38 13.86
CA ASP A 22 -1.90 11.82 14.91
C ASP A 22 -3.19 11.00 14.97
N ASP A 23 -3.56 10.35 13.87
CA ASP A 23 -4.78 9.54 13.71
C ASP A 23 -4.53 8.02 13.68
N LEU A 24 -3.27 7.59 13.85
CA LEU A 24 -2.92 6.18 13.83
C LEU A 24 -3.44 5.45 15.07
N THR A 25 -4.05 4.29 14.85
CA THR A 25 -4.32 3.34 15.93
C THR A 25 -2.99 2.78 16.48
N PRO A 26 -2.94 2.31 17.74
CA PRO A 26 -1.71 1.72 18.28
C PRO A 26 -1.14 0.57 17.45
N ALA A 27 -2.01 -0.23 16.81
CA ALA A 27 -1.61 -1.32 15.93
C ALA A 27 -0.97 -0.81 14.63
N ALA A 28 -1.54 0.23 14.01
CA ALA A 28 -0.97 0.89 12.85
C ALA A 28 0.36 1.58 13.17
N ALA A 29 0.46 2.26 14.31
CA ALA A 29 1.69 2.90 14.75
C ALA A 29 2.85 1.91 14.92
N ALA A 30 2.57 0.68 15.37
CA ALA A 30 3.58 -0.36 15.57
C ALA A 30 4.20 -0.89 14.27
N ILE A 31 3.57 -0.64 13.12
CA ILE A 31 4.05 -1.10 11.81
C ILE A 31 4.64 0.01 10.94
N VAL A 32 4.73 1.24 11.46
CA VAL A 32 5.44 2.33 10.79
C VAL A 32 6.90 1.93 10.56
N GLY A 33 7.38 2.13 9.33
CA GLY A 33 8.70 1.72 8.88
C GLY A 33 8.81 0.25 8.45
N GLN A 34 7.73 -0.53 8.53
CA GLN A 34 7.71 -1.91 8.03
C GLN A 34 7.26 -1.97 6.57
N ARG A 35 7.80 -2.95 5.83
CA ARG A 35 7.54 -3.15 4.40
C ARG A 35 6.50 -4.24 4.18
N PHE A 36 5.54 -3.96 3.30
CA PHE A 36 4.47 -4.88 2.94
C PHE A 36 4.20 -4.86 1.44
N GLN A 37 3.42 -5.84 1.01
CA GLN A 37 2.80 -5.84 -0.30
C GLN A 37 1.42 -5.19 -0.22
N TRP A 38 1.14 -4.32 -1.18
CA TRP A 38 -0.07 -3.53 -1.25
C TRP A 38 -0.72 -3.70 -2.61
N THR A 39 -2.05 -3.82 -2.63
CA THR A 39 -2.83 -3.87 -3.86
C THR A 39 -3.54 -2.53 -4.04
N CYS A 40 -3.35 -1.90 -5.19
CA CYS A 40 -4.07 -0.70 -5.57
C CYS A 40 -5.52 -1.05 -5.91
N VAL A 41 -6.48 -0.43 -5.22
CA VAL A 41 -7.89 -0.81 -5.36
C VAL A 41 -8.68 0.24 -6.13
N ARG A 42 -8.60 1.49 -5.70
CA ARG A 42 -9.34 2.62 -6.31
C ARG A 42 -8.70 3.94 -5.94
N ARG A 43 -9.10 5.03 -6.61
CA ARG A 43 -8.78 6.37 -6.14
C ARG A 43 -9.63 6.69 -4.90
N VAL A 44 -9.04 7.45 -3.97
CA VAL A 44 -9.72 7.99 -2.81
C VAL A 44 -10.58 9.16 -3.28
N GLU A 45 -11.86 9.11 -2.93
CA GLU A 45 -12.85 10.17 -3.15
C GLU A 45 -13.34 10.59 -1.75
N ASP A 46 -13.43 11.91 -1.51
CA ASP A 46 -14.09 12.50 -0.33
C ASP A 46 -13.48 12.23 1.07
N ASN A 47 -12.19 11.89 1.18
CA ASN A 47 -11.51 11.74 2.49
C ASN A 47 -10.75 12.99 2.98
N GLY A 48 -11.15 14.16 2.50
CA GLY A 48 -10.47 15.43 2.80
C GLY A 48 -9.28 15.70 1.88
N PRO A 49 -8.72 16.93 1.93
CA PRO A 49 -7.76 17.42 0.95
C PRO A 49 -6.41 16.69 0.98
N ASP A 50 -6.06 16.05 2.09
CA ASP A 50 -4.75 15.39 2.26
C ASP A 50 -4.61 14.14 1.37
N TYR A 51 -5.72 13.45 1.11
CA TYR A 51 -5.73 12.15 0.41
C TYR A 51 -6.58 12.12 -0.86
N ASP A 52 -7.30 13.21 -1.17
CA ASP A 52 -8.16 13.28 -2.35
C ASP A 52 -7.36 13.00 -3.65
N GLY A 53 -7.90 12.12 -4.49
CA GLY A 53 -7.25 11.69 -5.73
C GLY A 53 -6.02 10.78 -5.54
N GLN A 54 -5.64 10.41 -4.32
CA GLN A 54 -4.59 9.39 -4.09
C GLN A 54 -5.11 7.99 -4.41
N TRP A 55 -4.21 7.06 -4.72
CA TRP A 55 -4.60 5.64 -4.76
C TRP A 55 -4.83 5.14 -3.34
N ARG A 56 -5.95 4.45 -3.12
CA ARG A 56 -6.19 3.59 -1.96
C ARG A 56 -5.53 2.25 -2.22
N LEU A 57 -4.72 1.81 -1.26
CA LEU A 57 -4.08 0.52 -1.28
C LEU A 57 -4.45 -0.31 -0.06
N GLU A 58 -4.56 -1.61 -0.25
CA GLU A 58 -4.96 -2.54 0.80
C GLU A 58 -3.90 -3.63 0.99
N LEU A 59 -3.76 -4.10 2.23
CA LEU A 59 -2.97 -5.27 2.54
C LEU A 59 -3.73 -6.54 2.16
N GLY A 60 -3.00 -7.65 2.03
CA GLY A 60 -3.61 -8.97 2.03
C GLY A 60 -4.37 -9.22 3.33
N LYS A 61 -5.39 -10.10 3.29
CA LYS A 61 -6.28 -10.37 4.43
C LYS A 61 -5.53 -10.67 5.74
N ASP A 62 -4.52 -11.52 5.68
CA ASP A 62 -3.77 -11.94 6.88
C ASP A 62 -2.98 -10.77 7.51
N ASP A 63 -2.43 -9.90 6.67
CA ASP A 63 -1.73 -8.69 7.12
C ASP A 63 -2.70 -7.62 7.63
N CYS A 64 -3.86 -7.47 7.01
CA CYS A 64 -4.96 -6.64 7.54
C CYS A 64 -5.37 -7.09 8.94
N GLU A 65 -5.58 -8.40 9.15
CA GLU A 65 -5.98 -8.95 10.45
C GLU A 65 -4.87 -8.78 11.51
N ARG A 66 -3.60 -8.94 11.11
CA ARG A 66 -2.44 -8.77 11.99
C ARG A 66 -2.20 -7.33 12.41
N THR A 67 -2.38 -6.38 11.50
CA THR A 67 -1.98 -4.97 11.70
C THR A 67 -3.17 -4.06 12.06
N GLY A 68 -4.40 -4.51 11.80
CA GLY A 68 -5.61 -3.70 11.91
C GLY A 68 -5.72 -2.60 10.85
N LEU A 69 -4.82 -2.59 9.86
CA LEU A 69 -4.75 -1.58 8.82
C LEU A 69 -5.44 -2.10 7.55
N TRP A 70 -6.64 -1.60 7.28
CA TRP A 70 -7.45 -2.06 6.15
C TRP A 70 -7.07 -1.39 4.83
N TRP A 71 -6.66 -0.13 4.89
CA TRP A 71 -6.22 0.61 3.71
C TRP A 71 -5.32 1.79 4.08
N VAL A 72 -4.53 2.26 3.12
CA VAL A 72 -3.72 3.48 3.19
C VAL A 72 -3.79 4.26 1.89
N ALA A 73 -3.45 5.55 1.93
CA ALA A 73 -3.22 6.33 0.72
C ALA A 73 -1.80 6.09 0.19
N LEU A 74 -1.60 6.18 -1.13
CA LEU A 74 -0.28 6.00 -1.76
C LEU A 74 0.79 6.93 -1.19
N CYS A 75 0.39 8.13 -0.79
CA CYS A 75 1.27 9.14 -0.23
C CYS A 75 1.75 8.82 1.19
N ASP A 76 1.17 7.80 1.84
CA ASP A 76 1.61 7.23 3.13
C ASP A 76 2.63 6.09 2.96
N LEU A 77 3.10 5.88 1.73
CA LEU A 77 4.05 4.83 1.39
C LEU A 77 5.36 5.42 0.88
N SER A 78 6.48 4.78 1.27
CA SER A 78 7.81 5.08 0.75
C SER A 78 8.47 3.84 0.15
N ASP A 79 9.59 4.03 -0.55
CA ASP A 79 10.40 2.94 -1.11
C ASP A 79 9.59 2.00 -2.04
N ILE A 80 8.68 2.60 -2.81
CA ILE A 80 7.72 1.88 -3.65
C ILE A 80 8.44 1.14 -4.79
N VAL A 81 8.18 -0.16 -4.86
CA VAL A 81 8.61 -1.06 -5.94
C VAL A 81 7.37 -1.64 -6.62
N TYR A 82 7.31 -1.53 -7.93
CA TYR A 82 6.27 -2.19 -8.72
C TYR A 82 6.54 -3.69 -8.78
N VAL A 83 5.56 -4.51 -8.42
CA VAL A 83 5.72 -5.97 -8.37
C VAL A 83 4.95 -6.63 -9.52
N GLY A 84 3.74 -6.16 -9.83
CA GLY A 84 2.97 -6.71 -10.93
C GLY A 84 1.63 -6.02 -11.19
N ARG A 85 1.01 -6.37 -12.32
CA ARG A 85 -0.32 -5.88 -12.75
C ARG A 85 -1.47 -6.46 -11.94
N ASP A 86 -1.22 -7.57 -11.28
CA ASP A 86 -2.12 -8.30 -10.41
C ASP A 86 -1.31 -9.18 -9.45
N GLN A 87 -1.99 -9.90 -8.55
CA GLN A 87 -1.33 -10.78 -7.60
C GLN A 87 -0.54 -11.91 -8.27
N ARG A 88 -0.99 -12.41 -9.43
CA ARG A 88 -0.30 -13.50 -10.12
C ARG A 88 1.04 -13.01 -10.67
N ALA A 89 1.05 -11.85 -11.32
CA ALA A 89 2.27 -11.21 -11.80
C ALA A 89 3.21 -10.86 -10.63
N ALA A 90 2.65 -10.47 -9.48
CA ALA A 90 3.41 -10.22 -8.28
C ALA A 90 4.09 -11.48 -7.72
N ASP A 91 3.38 -12.61 -7.69
CA ASP A 91 3.92 -13.90 -7.29
C ASP A 91 5.03 -14.36 -8.24
N GLU A 92 4.85 -14.20 -9.55
CA GLU A 92 5.87 -14.49 -10.57
C GLU A 92 7.12 -13.62 -10.36
N TYR A 93 6.97 -12.34 -10.07
CA TYR A 93 8.10 -11.44 -9.75
C TYR A 93 8.90 -11.92 -8.54
N ARG A 94 8.23 -12.36 -7.46
CA ARG A 94 8.93 -12.87 -6.27
C ARG A 94 9.72 -14.13 -6.54
N ILE A 95 9.12 -15.08 -7.26
CA ILE A 95 9.80 -16.33 -7.67
C ILE A 95 11.06 -16.01 -8.46
N LEU A 96 10.98 -15.06 -9.40
CA LEU A 96 12.12 -14.67 -10.24
C LEU A 96 13.23 -13.96 -9.46
N ASN A 97 12.90 -13.28 -8.36
CA ASN A 97 13.86 -12.49 -7.57
C ASN A 97 14.28 -13.15 -6.24
N GLY A 98 13.74 -14.33 -5.91
CA GLY A 98 14.08 -15.07 -4.69
C GLY A 98 13.59 -14.39 -3.40
N LEU A 99 12.44 -13.71 -3.47
CA LEU A 99 11.77 -13.02 -2.36
C LEU A 99 10.71 -13.89 -1.69
#